data_AF-A0AAV4WHS7-F1
#
_entry.id   AF-A0AAV4WHS7-F1
#
_cell.length_a   1.000
_cell.length_b   1.000
_cell.length_c   1.000
_cell.angle_alpha   90.00
_cell.angle_beta   90.00
_cell.angle_gamma   90.00
#
_symmetry.space_group_name_H-M   'P 1'
#
loop_
_entity.id
_entity.type
_entity.pdbx_description
1 polymer ?
#
loop_
_entity_poly.entity_id
_entity_poly.type
_entity_poly.pdbx_seq_one_letter_code
_entity_poly.pdbx_strand_id
1 'polypeptide(L)'
;MSADQQTRSRLLTLLPFAFEITTGDRVCTRSFHFLRSLERVEPVSFCPMLLNIFYLIFSLFKNLFERTAMVKLWWLLLLLGVAVTSCQSQDDEDPPPPSDTDQDYYEPGRASDDCLCVPLYLCVDGEIVDDGSNGIIDPRKRPQEEELPIEEKYEPPGCGPFHVCCRDPDSSTVRPYEHRCGNRNPTGINARIASTQGTGEAQFGEWPWQAALLKKDADDYVFKCGGTLIDDRHIITIAHCVDKFIDNKANLIIRLGEWDTQVTNEFLPHEDYSAEDIMIHPDYKINNLHNDIAVVRLNRTVAFKPHIDTACLPQEDDDFTGKTCVVTGWGTDVYRQGDFSEIMKEVTVPVISNEQCQTMLRKTRLGPRFKLYNGFMCAGGKGDEDACKGDGGGPLVCYRDDNSYTVAGLVSWGIECGEANVPGVYVNVKKYINWIATKTQKPIEEYWSSQ
;
A
#
# COMPACT_ATOMS: atom_id res chain seq x y z
N MET A 1 -48.89 36.44 21.05
CA MET A 1 -47.41 36.43 21.01
C MET A 1 -47.03 35.11 20.35
N SER A 2 -46.87 35.13 19.01
CA SER A 2 -45.57 35.18 18.30
C SER A 2 -44.88 33.81 18.31
N ALA A 3 -44.48 33.18 17.21
CA ALA A 3 -44.72 33.32 15.77
C ALA A 3 -44.19 32.00 15.16
N ASP A 4 -44.94 31.42 14.24
CA ASP A 4 -44.62 30.14 13.56
C ASP A 4 -44.37 30.46 12.08
N GLN A 5 -43.28 29.97 11.49
CA GLN A 5 -42.92 30.28 10.10
C GLN A 5 -42.49 29.01 9.34
N GLN A 6 -43.48 28.43 8.66
CA GLN A 6 -43.37 27.32 7.72
C GLN A 6 -43.11 27.87 6.31
N THR A 7 -42.02 27.46 5.66
CA THR A 7 -41.76 27.81 4.24
C THR A 7 -41.91 26.57 3.37
N ARG A 8 -42.80 26.70 2.37
CA ARG A 8 -43.23 25.67 1.40
C ARG A 8 -42.23 25.46 0.27
N SER A 9 -42.02 24.20 -0.10
CA SER A 9 -41.47 23.78 -1.40
C SER A 9 -42.57 23.83 -2.48
N ARG A 10 -42.26 24.33 -3.68
CA ARG A 10 -43.13 24.27 -4.86
C ARG A 10 -42.43 23.55 -6.00
N LEU A 11 -42.99 22.41 -6.39
CA LEU A 11 -42.89 21.79 -7.71
C LEU A 11 -43.40 22.76 -8.79
N LEU A 12 -42.75 22.76 -9.96
CA LEU A 12 -43.34 23.24 -11.21
C LEU A 12 -42.95 22.31 -12.36
N THR A 13 -43.95 21.53 -12.78
CA THR A 13 -44.06 20.73 -14.00
C THR A 13 -44.44 21.65 -15.17
N LEU A 14 -43.79 21.51 -16.34
CA LEU A 14 -44.31 21.99 -17.63
C LEU A 14 -43.88 21.04 -18.77
N LEU A 15 -44.87 20.52 -19.49
CA LEU A 15 -44.87 19.96 -20.86
C LEU A 15 -45.93 20.77 -21.65
N PRO A 16 -46.11 20.58 -22.98
CA PRO A 16 -45.20 20.69 -24.11
C PRO A 16 -45.69 21.78 -25.11
N PHE A 17 -44.89 22.17 -26.10
CA PHE A 17 -45.42 22.86 -27.31
C PHE A 17 -44.75 22.30 -28.56
N ALA A 18 -45.58 21.78 -29.46
CA ALA A 18 -45.25 21.39 -30.83
C ALA A 18 -45.73 22.48 -31.79
N PHE A 19 -45.03 22.66 -32.91
CA PHE A 19 -45.58 23.26 -34.11
C PHE A 19 -45.19 22.41 -35.33
N GLU A 20 -46.21 22.00 -36.07
CA GLU A 20 -46.19 21.30 -37.35
C GLU A 20 -46.30 22.32 -38.50
N ILE A 21 -45.51 22.13 -39.57
CA ILE A 21 -45.81 22.65 -40.91
C ILE A 21 -45.62 21.49 -41.89
N THR A 22 -46.73 21.04 -42.48
CA THR A 22 -46.84 20.16 -43.66
C THR A 22 -46.97 21.07 -44.90
N THR A 23 -46.49 20.76 -46.12
CA THR A 23 -46.78 19.63 -47.02
C THR A 23 -45.67 19.53 -48.12
N GLY A 24 -45.14 18.33 -48.46
CA GLY A 24 -45.49 17.52 -49.65
C GLY A 24 -44.52 17.80 -50.83
N ASP A 25 -43.74 16.90 -51.45
CA ASP A 25 -43.76 15.44 -51.56
C ASP A 25 -42.33 14.89 -51.77
N ARG A 26 -42.12 13.63 -51.33
CA ARG A 26 -40.96 12.72 -51.49
C ARG A 26 -39.91 12.73 -50.37
N VAL A 27 -39.92 11.64 -49.59
CA VAL A 27 -38.92 11.32 -48.55
C VAL A 27 -38.15 10.07 -49.00
N CYS A 28 -36.82 10.20 -49.15
CA CYS A 28 -35.86 9.10 -49.10
C CYS A 28 -34.88 9.41 -47.96
N THR A 29 -34.84 8.55 -46.95
CA THR A 29 -34.03 8.67 -45.73
C THR A 29 -32.62 8.10 -45.93
N ARG A 30 -31.60 8.80 -45.43
CA ARG A 30 -30.25 8.26 -45.20
C ARG A 30 -29.70 8.75 -43.85
N SER A 31 -29.38 7.78 -43.00
CA SER A 31 -28.53 7.88 -41.80
C SER A 31 -27.14 7.33 -42.14
N PHE A 32 -26.07 7.74 -41.45
CA PHE A 32 -24.87 6.96 -41.05
C PHE A 32 -23.90 7.93 -40.33
N HIS A 33 -23.70 7.82 -39.00
CA HIS A 33 -22.68 7.04 -38.26
C HIS A 33 -21.23 7.42 -38.59
N PHE A 34 -20.48 7.84 -37.56
CA PHE A 34 -19.02 7.97 -37.62
C PHE A 34 -18.41 7.24 -36.42
N LEU A 35 -17.70 6.15 -36.71
CA LEU A 35 -16.74 5.49 -35.83
C LEU A 35 -15.38 5.43 -36.54
N ARG A 36 -14.39 5.22 -35.70
CA ARG A 36 -12.95 5.47 -35.78
C ARG A 36 -12.21 4.15 -36.00
N SER A 37 -11.11 4.17 -36.76
CA SER A 37 -9.92 3.26 -36.71
C SER A 37 -9.02 3.62 -37.91
N LEU A 38 -7.68 3.56 -37.92
CA LEU A 38 -6.67 2.80 -37.18
C LEU A 38 -5.30 3.53 -37.24
N GLU A 39 -4.38 3.03 -36.41
CA GLU A 39 -2.94 3.27 -36.24
C GLU A 39 -2.12 3.20 -37.56
N ARG A 40 -0.85 3.62 -37.69
CA ARG A 40 0.37 3.37 -36.90
C ARG A 40 1.51 4.19 -37.55
N VAL A 41 2.53 4.64 -36.80
CA VAL A 41 3.99 4.72 -37.15
C VAL A 41 4.71 5.62 -36.12
N GLU A 42 5.81 5.09 -35.60
CA GLU A 42 6.72 5.57 -34.55
C GLU A 42 7.33 6.98 -34.78
N PRO A 43 8.00 7.55 -33.76
CA PRO A 43 9.38 7.92 -34.07
C PRO A 43 10.41 7.61 -32.97
N VAL A 44 11.52 7.07 -33.47
CA VAL A 44 12.83 6.99 -32.85
C VAL A 44 13.53 8.36 -32.92
N SER A 45 13.96 8.85 -31.76
CA SER A 45 15.21 9.58 -31.42
C SER A 45 16.00 10.46 -32.42
N PHE A 46 16.35 11.66 -31.92
CA PHE A 46 17.47 12.60 -32.23
C PHE A 46 17.39 13.58 -33.44
N CYS A 47 17.34 14.89 -33.15
CA CYS A 47 18.52 15.82 -33.13
C CYS A 47 18.07 17.30 -32.86
N PRO A 48 18.81 18.11 -32.06
CA PRO A 48 18.35 19.42 -31.59
C PRO A 48 18.95 20.58 -32.41
N MET A 49 18.09 21.41 -33.00
CA MET A 49 18.41 22.79 -33.35
C MET A 49 17.08 23.51 -33.53
N LEU A 50 16.79 24.50 -32.67
CA LEU A 50 15.83 25.62 -32.81
C LEU A 50 15.31 26.14 -31.45
N LEU A 51 16.05 25.92 -30.36
CA LEU A 51 15.85 26.62 -29.09
C LEU A 51 16.75 27.88 -29.06
N ASN A 52 16.45 28.88 -29.90
CA ASN A 52 17.09 30.20 -29.76
C ASN A 52 16.36 31.39 -30.41
N ILE A 53 15.08 31.26 -30.77
CA ILE A 53 14.29 32.39 -31.33
C ILE A 53 13.15 32.82 -30.40
N PHE A 54 12.69 31.95 -29.49
CA PHE A 54 11.62 32.28 -28.55
C PHE A 54 12.08 33.14 -27.35
N TYR A 55 13.36 33.12 -26.98
CA TYR A 55 13.89 33.91 -25.85
C TYR A 55 14.26 35.36 -26.21
N LEU A 56 14.45 35.68 -27.50
CA LEU A 56 14.77 37.02 -27.97
C LEU A 56 13.54 37.90 -28.23
N ILE A 57 12.38 37.29 -28.50
CA ILE A 57 11.12 38.03 -28.74
C ILE A 57 10.44 38.41 -27.41
N PHE A 58 10.62 37.61 -26.36
CA PHE A 58 10.04 37.89 -25.03
C PHE A 58 10.80 38.98 -24.24
N SER A 59 12.05 39.28 -24.61
CA SER A 59 12.87 40.32 -23.96
C SER A 59 12.66 41.73 -24.53
N LEU A 60 11.99 41.89 -25.67
CA LEU A 60 11.84 43.18 -26.37
C LEU A 60 10.47 43.85 -26.21
N PHE A 61 9.50 43.21 -25.54
CA PHE A 61 8.15 43.76 -25.35
C PHE A 61 7.76 43.93 -23.88
N LYS A 62 8.69 44.35 -23.01
CA LYS A 62 8.40 44.63 -21.60
C LYS A 62 7.97 46.07 -21.30
N ASN A 63 7.80 46.92 -22.30
CA ASN A 63 7.25 48.25 -22.11
C ASN A 63 6.55 48.67 -23.40
N LEU A 64 5.22 48.53 -23.46
CA LEU A 64 4.32 49.55 -24.00
C LEU A 64 2.86 49.06 -23.95
N PHE A 65 2.05 49.89 -23.34
CA PHE A 65 0.71 50.28 -23.75
C PHE A 65 -0.56 49.51 -23.34
N GLU A 66 -1.50 50.35 -22.92
CA GLU A 66 -2.79 50.13 -22.31
C GLU A 66 -3.86 49.46 -23.18
N ARG A 67 -4.84 48.94 -22.44
CA ARG A 67 -6.14 48.36 -22.79
C ARG A 67 -6.83 48.90 -24.07
N THR A 68 -7.50 47.97 -24.79
CA THR A 68 -8.70 48.11 -25.67
C THR A 68 -8.62 47.79 -27.18
N ALA A 69 -7.51 47.26 -27.74
CA ALA A 69 -7.44 47.00 -29.19
C ALA A 69 -7.53 45.53 -29.68
N MET A 70 -7.55 44.52 -28.81
CA MET A 70 -7.41 43.10 -29.25
C MET A 70 -8.71 42.38 -29.65
N VAL A 71 -9.89 42.93 -29.33
CA VAL A 71 -11.18 42.24 -29.63
C VAL A 71 -11.69 42.54 -31.05
N LYS A 72 -11.25 43.63 -31.68
CA LYS A 72 -11.68 44.01 -33.04
C LYS A 72 -10.80 43.47 -34.17
N LEU A 73 -9.60 42.98 -33.88
CA LEU A 73 -8.69 42.42 -34.90
C LEU A 73 -8.98 40.92 -35.19
N TRP A 74 -9.52 40.20 -34.21
CA TRP A 74 -9.90 38.79 -34.36
C TRP A 74 -11.21 38.59 -35.14
N TRP A 75 -12.14 39.56 -35.10
CA TRP A 75 -13.38 39.51 -35.87
C TRP A 75 -13.23 39.87 -37.35
N LEU A 76 -12.14 40.54 -37.75
CA LEU A 76 -11.90 40.91 -39.15
C LEU A 76 -11.19 39.82 -39.98
N LEU A 77 -10.49 38.89 -39.32
CA LEU A 77 -9.78 37.80 -39.99
C LEU A 77 -10.65 36.55 -40.25
N LEU A 78 -11.81 36.44 -39.61
CA LEU A 78 -12.77 35.35 -39.81
C LEU A 78 -13.76 35.58 -40.97
N LEU A 79 -13.78 36.79 -41.56
CA LEU A 79 -14.73 37.17 -42.63
C LEU A 79 -14.11 37.21 -44.04
N LEU A 80 -12.83 36.86 -44.23
CA LEU A 80 -12.12 37.00 -45.52
C LEU A 80 -11.52 35.71 -46.09
N GLY A 81 -11.92 34.53 -45.60
CA GLY A 81 -11.46 33.23 -46.11
C GLY A 81 -12.47 32.53 -47.01
N VAL A 82 -12.90 33.17 -48.12
CA VAL A 82 -13.74 32.53 -49.16
C VAL A 82 -12.86 32.08 -50.33
N ALA A 83 -12.94 30.78 -50.61
CA ALA A 83 -12.79 30.06 -51.89
C ALA A 83 -11.57 30.32 -52.79
N VAL A 84 -10.74 29.28 -52.99
CA VAL A 84 -10.28 28.87 -54.32
C VAL A 84 -10.23 27.32 -54.35
N THR A 85 -11.25 26.70 -54.93
CA THR A 85 -11.23 25.33 -55.42
C THR A 85 -10.73 25.35 -56.86
N SER A 86 -9.67 24.60 -57.15
CA SER A 86 -9.27 24.27 -58.53
C SER A 86 -9.78 22.87 -58.83
N CYS A 87 -10.67 22.76 -59.82
CA CYS A 87 -11.12 21.50 -60.40
C CYS A 87 -10.07 20.98 -61.40
N GLN A 88 -9.69 19.71 -61.27
CA GLN A 88 -9.32 18.89 -62.42
C GLN A 88 -10.08 17.57 -62.33
N SER A 89 -10.84 17.30 -63.39
CA SER A 89 -11.56 16.07 -63.68
C SER A 89 -10.58 14.98 -64.09
N GLN A 90 -10.68 13.80 -63.49
CA GLN A 90 -10.16 12.57 -64.07
C GLN A 90 -11.30 11.57 -64.14
N ASP A 91 -11.45 11.02 -65.33
CA ASP A 91 -12.56 10.21 -65.81
C ASP A 91 -12.67 8.88 -65.03
N ASP A 92 -13.92 8.49 -64.76
CA ASP A 92 -14.30 7.20 -64.18
C ASP A 92 -14.02 6.07 -65.19
N GLU A 93 -13.10 5.16 -64.87
CA GLU A 93 -13.10 3.78 -65.37
C GLU A 93 -13.37 2.85 -64.19
N ASP A 94 -14.56 2.23 -64.18
CA ASP A 94 -14.94 1.20 -63.21
C ASP A 94 -14.03 -0.03 -63.31
N PRO A 95 -13.41 -0.51 -62.22
CA PRO A 95 -12.75 -1.82 -62.22
C PRO A 95 -13.81 -2.94 -62.22
N PRO A 96 -13.51 -4.11 -62.82
CA PRO A 96 -14.46 -5.19 -62.99
C PRO A 96 -14.83 -5.84 -61.64
N PRO A 97 -16.00 -6.51 -61.55
CA PRO A 97 -16.42 -7.15 -60.31
C PRO A 97 -15.42 -8.24 -59.89
N PRO A 98 -15.13 -8.38 -58.58
CA PRO A 98 -14.23 -9.40 -58.10
C PRO A 98 -14.80 -10.80 -58.37
N SER A 99 -13.93 -11.67 -58.86
CA SER A 99 -14.19 -13.09 -59.05
C SER A 99 -14.43 -13.78 -57.71
N ASP A 100 -15.49 -14.58 -57.64
CA ASP A 100 -15.75 -15.57 -56.59
C ASP A 100 -14.59 -16.57 -56.52
N THR A 101 -13.58 -16.28 -55.71
CA THR A 101 -12.71 -17.23 -55.00
C THR A 101 -11.74 -16.43 -54.13
N ASP A 102 -12.11 -16.18 -52.87
CA ASP A 102 -11.18 -16.25 -51.74
C ASP A 102 -12.02 -16.28 -50.46
N GLN A 103 -12.23 -17.50 -49.96
CA GLN A 103 -12.64 -17.72 -48.59
C GLN A 103 -11.41 -17.44 -47.73
N ASP A 104 -11.33 -16.26 -47.12
CA ASP A 104 -10.43 -16.03 -45.98
C ASP A 104 -10.95 -16.85 -44.79
N TYR A 105 -10.67 -18.15 -44.82
CA TYR A 105 -10.56 -18.94 -43.60
C TYR A 105 -9.45 -18.30 -42.78
N TYR A 106 -9.80 -17.67 -41.66
CA TYR A 106 -8.85 -17.43 -40.58
C TYR A 106 -8.19 -18.78 -40.27
N GLU A 107 -6.90 -18.94 -40.63
CA GLU A 107 -6.14 -20.10 -40.18
C GLU A 107 -6.12 -20.07 -38.65
N PRO A 108 -6.74 -21.05 -37.97
CA PRO A 108 -6.69 -21.10 -36.52
C PRO A 108 -5.23 -21.26 -36.09
N GLY A 109 -4.83 -20.46 -35.11
CA GLY A 109 -3.49 -20.49 -34.53
C GLY A 109 -3.02 -21.92 -34.24
N ARG A 110 -1.74 -22.17 -34.50
CA ARG A 110 -1.06 -23.43 -34.20
C ARG A 110 -1.34 -23.82 -32.74
N ALA A 111 -1.82 -25.04 -32.52
CA ALA A 111 -2.10 -25.57 -31.19
C ALA A 111 -0.90 -25.37 -30.24
N SER A 112 -1.14 -24.64 -29.16
CA SER A 112 -0.25 -24.46 -28.03
C SER A 112 -1.04 -24.86 -26.79
N ASP A 113 -0.43 -25.55 -25.83
CA ASP A 113 -1.07 -26.11 -24.62
C ASP A 113 -1.62 -25.03 -23.64
N ASP A 114 -1.57 -23.75 -24.02
CA ASP A 114 -1.84 -22.57 -23.20
C ASP A 114 -2.92 -21.67 -23.83
N CYS A 115 -4.09 -22.23 -24.14
CA CYS A 115 -5.26 -21.44 -24.57
C CYS A 115 -6.57 -21.92 -23.92
N LEU A 116 -7.50 -20.98 -23.77
CA LEU A 116 -8.86 -21.21 -23.29
C LEU A 116 -9.84 -21.08 -24.45
N CYS A 117 -10.85 -21.94 -24.48
CA CYS A 117 -11.94 -21.80 -25.44
C CYS A 117 -12.90 -20.72 -24.95
N VAL A 118 -12.89 -19.56 -25.61
CA VAL A 118 -13.80 -18.45 -25.29
C VAL A 118 -14.70 -18.13 -26.48
N PRO A 119 -15.91 -17.60 -26.26
CA PRO A 119 -16.75 -17.06 -27.33
C PRO A 119 -15.97 -16.12 -28.25
N LEU A 120 -16.24 -16.18 -29.56
CA LEU A 120 -15.51 -15.41 -30.58
C LEU A 120 -15.34 -13.91 -30.25
N TYR A 121 -16.34 -13.30 -29.60
CA TYR A 121 -16.31 -11.88 -29.26
C TYR A 121 -15.39 -11.51 -28.09
N LEU A 122 -14.97 -12.49 -27.30
CA LEU A 122 -14.02 -12.32 -26.18
C LEU A 122 -12.57 -12.54 -26.61
N CYS A 123 -12.30 -12.84 -27.88
CA CYS A 123 -10.95 -13.02 -28.40
C CYS A 123 -10.63 -11.94 -29.45
N VAL A 124 -9.67 -11.06 -29.17
CA VAL A 124 -9.18 -10.05 -30.11
C VAL A 124 -7.69 -10.26 -30.32
N ASP A 125 -7.27 -10.33 -31.58
CA ASP A 125 -5.87 -10.54 -31.94
C ASP A 125 -5.22 -11.79 -31.29
N GLY A 126 -6.03 -12.78 -30.89
CA GLY A 126 -5.58 -14.02 -30.26
C GLY A 126 -5.46 -13.97 -28.72
N GLU A 127 -5.83 -12.86 -28.09
CA GLU A 127 -5.81 -12.67 -26.62
C GLU A 127 -7.23 -12.45 -26.07
N ILE A 128 -7.51 -12.99 -24.88
CA ILE A 128 -8.83 -12.84 -24.23
C ILE A 128 -8.99 -11.39 -23.75
N VAL A 129 -10.11 -10.77 -24.10
CA VAL A 129 -10.50 -9.43 -23.64
C VAL A 129 -11.44 -9.56 -22.44
N ASP A 130 -10.94 -9.24 -21.25
CA ASP A 130 -11.64 -9.35 -19.96
C ASP A 130 -12.16 -8.00 -19.42
N ASP A 131 -11.79 -6.88 -20.06
CA ASP A 131 -12.11 -5.52 -19.63
C ASP A 131 -13.51 -5.02 -20.06
N GLY A 132 -14.26 -5.84 -20.81
CA GLY A 132 -15.59 -5.52 -21.33
C GLY A 132 -15.60 -4.47 -22.45
N SER A 133 -14.45 -4.08 -22.99
CA SER A 133 -14.31 -3.03 -24.02
C SER A 133 -14.93 -3.40 -25.37
N ASN A 134 -15.11 -4.70 -25.64
CA ASN A 134 -15.72 -5.22 -26.87
C ASN A 134 -17.26 -5.17 -26.91
N GLY A 135 -17.91 -4.54 -25.92
CA GLY A 135 -19.30 -4.07 -26.06
C GLY A 135 -20.40 -5.14 -26.01
N ILE A 136 -20.10 -6.40 -25.68
CA ILE A 136 -21.13 -7.45 -25.51
C ILE A 136 -21.56 -7.59 -24.05
N ILE A 137 -20.73 -7.20 -23.08
CA ILE A 137 -21.14 -7.07 -21.68
C ILE A 137 -21.58 -5.62 -21.47
N ASP A 138 -22.86 -5.32 -21.67
CA ASP A 138 -23.46 -4.06 -21.20
C ASP A 138 -23.75 -4.21 -19.69
N PRO A 139 -22.99 -3.54 -18.79
CA PRO A 139 -23.19 -3.67 -17.34
C PRO A 139 -24.55 -3.14 -16.86
N ARG A 140 -25.40 -2.59 -17.74
CA ARG A 140 -26.76 -2.12 -17.44
C ARG A 140 -27.85 -3.08 -17.89
N LYS A 141 -27.51 -4.16 -18.60
CA LYS A 141 -28.45 -5.23 -18.97
C LYS A 141 -28.15 -6.47 -18.13
N ARG A 142 -29.19 -6.99 -17.45
CA ARG A 142 -29.11 -8.33 -16.85
C ARG A 142 -29.03 -9.36 -17.98
N PRO A 143 -28.09 -10.31 -17.95
CA PRO A 143 -28.12 -11.43 -18.89
C PRO A 143 -29.45 -12.18 -18.76
N GLN A 144 -29.97 -12.71 -19.86
CA GLN A 144 -30.98 -13.78 -19.77
C GLN A 144 -30.30 -15.03 -19.20
N GLU A 145 -31.04 -15.83 -18.42
CA GLU A 145 -30.60 -16.94 -17.54
C GLU A 145 -29.84 -18.11 -18.21
N GLU A 146 -29.31 -17.96 -19.42
CA GLU A 146 -28.53 -18.99 -20.12
C GLU A 146 -27.14 -18.45 -20.50
N GLU A 147 -26.35 -18.04 -19.52
CA GLU A 147 -24.89 -18.01 -19.73
C GLU A 147 -24.36 -19.39 -19.36
N LEU A 148 -23.97 -20.15 -20.38
CA LEU A 148 -23.24 -21.39 -20.20
C LEU A 148 -21.91 -21.10 -19.47
N PRO A 149 -21.51 -21.96 -18.53
CA PRO A 149 -20.28 -21.77 -17.76
C PRO A 149 -19.06 -21.70 -18.69
N ILE A 150 -18.06 -20.92 -18.28
CA ILE A 150 -16.73 -20.91 -18.91
C ILE A 150 -16.10 -22.28 -18.62
N GLU A 151 -16.43 -23.26 -19.46
CA GLU A 151 -16.04 -24.64 -19.28
C GLU A 151 -14.83 -25.00 -20.14
N GLU A 152 -13.83 -25.49 -19.41
CA GLU A 152 -12.80 -26.44 -19.80
C GLU A 152 -11.60 -25.92 -20.60
N LYS A 153 -10.43 -26.16 -19.99
CA LYS A 153 -9.12 -26.10 -20.63
C LYS A 153 -9.16 -26.92 -21.91
N TYR A 154 -8.55 -26.41 -22.98
CA TYR A 154 -8.54 -27.03 -24.30
C TYR A 154 -8.29 -28.56 -24.24
N GLU A 155 -9.31 -29.34 -24.60
CA GLU A 155 -9.18 -30.77 -24.92
C GLU A 155 -9.40 -30.97 -26.44
N PRO A 156 -8.54 -31.75 -27.12
CA PRO A 156 -8.68 -31.96 -28.57
C PRO A 156 -9.97 -32.74 -28.92
N PRO A 157 -10.66 -32.41 -30.05
CA PRO A 157 -10.07 -31.90 -31.29
C PRO A 157 -10.45 -30.45 -31.69
N GLY A 158 -11.07 -29.66 -30.81
CA GLY A 158 -11.36 -28.26 -31.11
C GLY A 158 -12.33 -27.60 -30.14
N CYS A 159 -12.28 -26.28 -30.03
CA CYS A 159 -13.29 -25.51 -29.32
C CYS A 159 -14.65 -25.66 -30.03
N GLY A 160 -15.75 -25.61 -29.27
CA GLY A 160 -17.12 -25.75 -29.81
C GLY A 160 -17.46 -24.70 -30.90
N PRO A 161 -18.61 -24.84 -31.60
CA PRO A 161 -18.93 -24.08 -32.82
C PRO A 161 -19.01 -22.55 -32.69
N PHE A 162 -19.01 -22.02 -31.47
CA PHE A 162 -19.03 -20.57 -31.20
C PHE A 162 -17.83 -20.09 -30.37
N HIS A 163 -16.86 -20.98 -30.13
CA HIS A 163 -15.70 -20.73 -29.28
C HIS A 163 -14.42 -20.81 -30.10
N VAL A 164 -13.45 -19.97 -29.77
CA VAL A 164 -12.12 -19.95 -30.37
C VAL A 164 -11.08 -20.16 -29.27
N CYS A 165 -9.99 -20.86 -29.61
CA CYS A 165 -8.83 -20.99 -28.74
C CYS A 165 -8.14 -19.63 -28.68
N CYS A 166 -8.17 -19.02 -27.50
CA CYS A 166 -7.62 -17.71 -27.26
C CYS A 166 -6.63 -17.79 -26.10
N ARG A 167 -5.52 -17.08 -26.22
CA ARG A 167 -4.52 -17.05 -25.16
C ARG A 167 -5.11 -16.29 -23.98
N ASP A 168 -5.03 -16.89 -22.79
CA ASP A 168 -5.31 -16.17 -21.56
C ASP A 168 -4.25 -15.07 -21.44
N PRO A 169 -4.61 -13.77 -21.45
CA PRO A 169 -3.61 -12.75 -21.18
C PRO A 169 -2.99 -13.13 -19.84
N ASP A 170 -1.66 -13.12 -19.75
CA ASP A 170 -0.96 -13.37 -18.49
C ASP A 170 -1.46 -12.35 -17.45
N SER A 171 -2.55 -12.67 -16.76
CA SER A 171 -3.12 -11.91 -15.66
C SER A 171 -2.31 -12.23 -14.41
N SER A 172 -0.98 -12.19 -14.54
CA SER A 172 -0.09 -11.96 -13.43
C SER A 172 -0.13 -10.46 -13.10
N THR A 173 -1.29 -9.98 -12.64
CA THR A 173 -1.38 -8.68 -11.97
C THR A 173 -0.69 -8.69 -10.60
N VAL A 174 -0.20 -9.85 -10.15
CA VAL A 174 0.67 -9.96 -8.98
C VAL A 174 2.04 -9.39 -9.34
N ARG A 175 2.17 -8.07 -9.21
CA ARG A 175 3.50 -7.48 -9.05
C ARG A 175 4.12 -8.10 -7.80
N PRO A 176 5.36 -8.61 -7.86
CA PRO A 176 6.05 -9.08 -6.68
C PRO A 176 6.09 -7.94 -5.65
N TYR A 177 5.80 -8.26 -4.39
CA TYR A 177 5.87 -7.29 -3.30
C TYR A 177 7.28 -6.70 -3.24
N GLU A 178 7.37 -5.37 -3.39
CA GLU A 178 8.64 -4.66 -3.32
C GLU A 178 8.87 -4.23 -1.87
N HIS A 179 9.84 -4.89 -1.23
CA HIS A 179 10.28 -4.59 0.12
C HIS A 179 10.76 -3.16 0.28
N ARG A 180 10.25 -2.46 1.31
CA ARG A 180 10.76 -1.15 1.75
C ARG A 180 10.62 -1.03 3.26
N CYS A 181 11.72 -0.81 3.96
CA CYS A 181 11.67 -0.65 5.41
C CYS A 181 10.75 0.51 5.83
N GLY A 182 10.12 0.36 6.97
CA GLY A 182 9.32 1.42 7.60
C GLY A 182 8.02 1.75 6.86
N ASN A 183 7.53 0.88 5.97
CA ASN A 183 6.26 1.09 5.27
C ASN A 183 5.06 0.60 6.11
N ARG A 184 4.24 1.53 6.62
CA ARG A 184 3.01 1.23 7.40
C ARG A 184 1.81 1.09 6.45
N ASN A 185 0.87 0.19 6.79
CA ASN A 185 -0.42 0.07 6.10
C ASN A 185 -1.55 0.71 6.94
N PRO A 186 -1.75 2.04 6.91
CA PRO A 186 -2.64 2.75 7.85
C PRO A 186 -4.12 2.39 7.72
N THR A 187 -4.54 1.82 6.59
CA THR A 187 -5.92 1.34 6.40
C THR A 187 -6.06 -0.15 6.66
N GLY A 188 -4.99 -0.83 7.05
CA GLY A 188 -4.91 -2.29 7.02
C GLY A 188 -4.95 -2.87 5.61
N ILE A 189 -4.62 -4.15 5.50
CA ILE A 189 -4.71 -4.91 4.26
C ILE A 189 -6.15 -5.43 4.11
N ASN A 190 -6.76 -5.20 2.95
CA ASN A 190 -8.12 -5.63 2.63
C ASN A 190 -9.25 -5.09 3.53
N ALA A 191 -9.03 -4.02 4.28
CA ALA A 191 -10.13 -3.34 4.97
C ALA A 191 -11.07 -2.69 3.94
N ARG A 192 -12.25 -3.28 3.73
CA ARG A 192 -13.31 -2.69 2.87
C ARG A 192 -14.01 -1.51 3.54
N ILE A 193 -13.90 -1.40 4.86
CA ILE A 193 -14.39 -0.32 5.71
C ILE A 193 -13.33 -0.21 6.81
N ALA A 194 -12.80 0.99 7.07
CA ALA A 194 -11.96 1.22 8.23
C ALA A 194 -12.76 0.76 9.46
N SER A 195 -12.42 -0.41 9.99
CA SER A 195 -13.11 -0.96 11.13
C SER A 195 -12.80 -0.03 12.28
N THR A 196 -13.78 0.78 12.70
CA THR A 196 -13.76 1.48 13.99
C THR A 196 -14.01 0.47 15.12
N GLN A 197 -13.38 -0.70 15.07
CA GLN A 197 -13.30 -1.60 16.20
C GLN A 197 -12.24 -1.04 17.14
N GLY A 198 -12.69 -0.62 18.33
CA GLY A 198 -11.83 -0.22 19.45
C GLY A 198 -11.01 1.06 19.25
N THR A 199 -11.07 1.98 20.21
CA THR A 199 -9.98 2.96 20.35
C THR A 199 -8.71 2.22 20.73
N GLY A 200 -7.69 2.20 19.86
CA GLY A 200 -6.36 1.63 20.14
C GLY A 200 -6.10 0.21 19.63
N GLU A 201 -6.98 -0.37 18.80
CA GLU A 201 -6.70 -1.61 18.06
C GLU A 201 -6.02 -1.28 16.72
N ALA A 202 -4.97 -2.02 16.39
CA ALA A 202 -4.30 -1.92 15.09
C ALA A 202 -5.08 -2.70 14.02
N GLN A 203 -5.03 -2.25 12.78
CA GLN A 203 -5.63 -2.93 11.64
C GLN A 203 -4.75 -4.11 11.17
N PHE A 204 -5.36 -5.06 10.47
CA PHE A 204 -4.63 -6.22 9.93
C PHE A 204 -3.47 -5.78 9.02
N GLY A 205 -2.25 -6.18 9.40
CA GLY A 205 -1.02 -5.85 8.67
C GLY A 205 -0.62 -4.37 8.73
N GLU A 206 -1.17 -3.58 9.65
CA GLU A 206 -0.81 -2.16 9.79
C GLU A 206 0.66 -1.95 10.13
N TRP A 207 1.19 -2.80 11.01
CA TRP A 207 2.58 -2.77 11.51
C TRP A 207 3.33 -4.06 11.14
N PRO A 208 3.77 -4.19 9.87
CA PRO A 208 4.21 -5.48 9.30
C PRO A 208 5.54 -6.02 9.88
N TRP A 209 6.26 -5.21 10.65
CA TRP A 209 7.51 -5.58 11.33
C TRP A 209 7.33 -6.10 12.75
N GLN A 210 6.12 -6.08 13.29
CA GLN A 210 5.85 -6.60 14.61
C GLN A 210 6.13 -8.10 14.64
N ALA A 211 6.97 -8.53 15.59
CA ALA A 211 7.24 -9.94 15.84
C ALA A 211 6.73 -10.35 17.22
N ALA A 212 6.14 -11.55 17.32
CA ALA A 212 5.81 -12.18 18.59
C ALA A 212 6.86 -13.24 18.92
N LEU A 213 7.48 -13.13 20.10
CA LEU A 213 8.41 -14.12 20.63
C LEU A 213 7.63 -15.05 21.57
N LEU A 214 7.51 -16.30 21.14
CA LEU A 214 6.73 -17.33 21.80
C LEU A 214 7.68 -18.40 22.36
N LYS A 215 7.38 -18.86 23.57
CA LYS A 215 8.01 -20.06 24.15
C LYS A 215 7.19 -21.27 23.72
N LYS A 216 7.84 -22.26 23.12
CA LYS A 216 7.25 -23.59 22.92
C LYS A 216 7.09 -24.31 24.26
N ASP A 217 5.86 -24.67 24.63
CA ASP A 217 5.53 -25.42 25.84
C ASP A 217 4.66 -26.63 25.49
N ALA A 218 5.29 -27.81 25.38
CA ALA A 218 4.66 -29.02 24.85
C ALA A 218 4.00 -28.80 23.47
N ASP A 219 2.66 -28.75 23.42
CA ASP A 219 1.85 -28.56 22.21
C ASP A 219 1.29 -27.13 22.08
N ASP A 220 1.66 -26.22 22.99
CA ASP A 220 1.18 -24.83 23.01
C ASP A 220 2.33 -23.82 22.85
N TYR A 221 2.00 -22.63 22.41
CA TYR A 221 2.92 -21.50 22.29
C TYR A 221 2.53 -20.43 23.28
N VAL A 222 3.42 -20.07 24.20
CA VAL A 222 3.13 -19.04 25.21
C VAL A 222 3.88 -17.78 24.86
N PHE A 223 3.17 -16.67 24.62
CA PHE A 223 3.80 -15.38 24.42
C PHE A 223 4.73 -14.99 25.57
N LYS A 224 5.89 -14.47 25.20
CA LYS A 224 6.89 -13.94 26.13
C LYS A 224 7.08 -12.45 25.94
N CYS A 225 7.36 -12.06 24.70
CA CYS A 225 7.83 -10.73 24.39
C CYS A 225 7.49 -10.35 22.94
N GLY A 226 7.55 -9.06 22.65
CA GLY A 226 7.58 -8.55 21.29
C GLY A 226 9.01 -8.53 20.72
N GLY A 227 9.08 -8.23 19.44
CA GLY A 227 10.31 -7.97 18.70
C GLY A 227 10.01 -7.18 17.44
N THR A 228 11.06 -6.85 16.70
CA THR A 228 10.96 -6.08 15.47
C THR A 228 11.82 -6.69 14.38
N LEU A 229 11.21 -6.98 13.23
CA LEU A 229 11.92 -7.39 12.02
C LEU A 229 12.68 -6.20 11.45
N ILE A 230 14.00 -6.33 11.30
CA ILE A 230 14.88 -5.26 10.79
C ILE A 230 15.50 -5.59 9.43
N ASP A 231 15.55 -6.86 9.06
CA ASP A 231 15.94 -7.33 7.74
C ASP A 231 15.30 -8.70 7.45
N ASP A 232 15.70 -9.34 6.35
CA ASP A 232 15.19 -10.65 5.93
C ASP A 232 15.60 -11.83 6.82
N ARG A 233 16.38 -11.62 7.89
CA ARG A 233 16.86 -12.71 8.75
C ARG A 233 17.05 -12.37 10.22
N HIS A 234 16.85 -11.11 10.63
CA HIS A 234 17.15 -10.66 11.98
C HIS A 234 15.98 -9.93 12.63
N ILE A 235 15.74 -10.29 13.89
CA ILE A 235 14.84 -9.61 14.81
C ILE A 235 15.67 -8.88 15.85
N ILE A 236 15.31 -7.64 16.18
CA ILE A 236 15.77 -6.99 17.40
C ILE A 236 14.71 -7.12 18.49
N THR A 237 15.17 -7.37 19.70
CA THR A 237 14.35 -7.44 20.92
C THR A 237 15.23 -7.08 22.11
N ILE A 238 14.73 -7.24 23.32
CA ILE A 238 15.48 -6.99 24.54
C ILE A 238 16.13 -8.26 25.09
N ALA A 239 17.25 -8.10 25.80
CA ALA A 239 18.07 -9.22 26.26
C ALA A 239 17.35 -10.11 27.27
N HIS A 240 16.63 -9.53 28.23
CA HIS A 240 15.95 -10.29 29.28
C HIS A 240 14.75 -11.12 28.78
N CYS A 241 14.33 -10.93 27.54
CA CYS A 241 13.33 -11.78 26.88
C CYS A 241 13.93 -13.09 26.36
N VAL A 242 15.22 -13.07 25.99
CA VAL A 242 15.89 -14.16 25.26
C VAL A 242 17.03 -14.81 26.04
N ASP A 243 17.44 -14.25 27.18
CA ASP A 243 18.55 -14.73 28.02
C ASP A 243 18.43 -16.21 28.40
N LYS A 244 17.22 -16.66 28.74
CA LYS A 244 16.91 -18.05 29.11
C LYS A 244 16.86 -19.01 27.92
N PHE A 245 16.90 -18.51 26.69
CA PHE A 245 16.80 -19.31 25.47
C PHE A 245 18.15 -19.55 24.79
N ILE A 246 19.25 -18.97 25.29
CA ILE A 246 20.59 -19.14 24.68
C ILE A 246 20.97 -20.63 24.56
N ASP A 247 20.75 -21.40 25.62
CA ASP A 247 21.08 -22.83 25.66
C ASP A 247 20.03 -23.71 24.96
N ASN A 248 18.82 -23.17 24.73
CA ASN A 248 17.71 -23.90 24.10
C ASN A 248 16.97 -23.02 23.09
N LYS A 249 17.68 -22.65 22.03
CA LYS A 249 17.18 -21.76 20.97
C LYS A 249 15.95 -22.32 20.25
N ALA A 250 15.85 -23.65 20.16
CA ALA A 250 14.72 -24.34 19.52
C ALA A 250 13.38 -24.12 20.24
N ASN A 251 13.42 -23.74 21.52
CA ASN A 251 12.22 -23.41 22.29
C ASN A 251 11.72 -21.98 22.07
N LEU A 252 12.49 -21.13 21.39
CA LEU A 252 12.08 -19.78 21.01
C LEU A 252 11.54 -19.79 19.58
N ILE A 253 10.25 -19.48 19.45
CA ILE A 253 9.56 -19.31 18.18
C ILE A 253 9.31 -17.82 17.96
N ILE A 254 9.59 -17.37 16.75
CA ILE A 254 9.36 -16.00 16.29
C ILE A 254 8.22 -16.09 15.28
N ARG A 255 7.10 -15.46 15.59
CA ARG A 255 5.95 -15.36 14.69
C ARG A 255 5.90 -13.98 14.05
N LEU A 256 5.76 -13.95 12.72
CA LEU A 256 5.65 -12.74 11.89
C LEU A 256 4.31 -12.71 11.16
N GLY A 257 3.78 -11.51 10.94
CA GLY A 257 2.51 -11.32 10.22
C GLY A 257 1.27 -11.73 11.02
N GLU A 258 1.40 -11.84 12.34
CA GLU A 258 0.28 -12.11 13.24
C GLU A 258 -0.54 -10.85 13.49
N TRP A 259 -1.83 -11.02 13.73
CA TRP A 259 -2.73 -9.91 14.06
C TRP A 259 -3.69 -10.25 15.20
N ASP A 260 -4.46 -11.33 15.07
CA ASP A 260 -5.38 -11.83 16.08
C ASP A 260 -4.97 -13.24 16.50
N THR A 261 -4.34 -13.35 17.66
CA THR A 261 -3.71 -14.61 18.11
C THR A 261 -4.71 -15.74 18.41
N GLN A 262 -6.02 -15.47 18.41
CA GLN A 262 -7.05 -16.50 18.63
C GLN A 262 -7.53 -17.18 17.36
N VAL A 263 -7.28 -16.59 16.20
CA VAL A 263 -7.74 -17.10 14.91
C VAL A 263 -6.58 -17.33 13.96
N THR A 264 -6.85 -18.09 12.90
CA THR A 264 -5.86 -18.37 11.85
C THR A 264 -6.49 -18.22 10.45
N ASN A 265 -7.61 -17.50 10.38
CA ASN A 265 -8.41 -17.31 9.17
C ASN A 265 -8.24 -15.91 8.56
N GLU A 266 -7.12 -15.25 8.87
CA GLU A 266 -6.72 -13.98 8.29
C GLU A 266 -6.46 -14.11 6.79
N PHE A 267 -6.51 -12.97 6.10
CA PHE A 267 -6.30 -12.92 4.64
C PHE A 267 -4.92 -13.44 4.22
N LEU A 268 -3.89 -13.17 5.01
CA LEU A 268 -2.56 -13.74 4.85
C LEU A 268 -2.17 -14.43 6.16
N PRO A 269 -1.74 -15.70 6.13
CA PRO A 269 -1.39 -16.42 7.35
C PRO A 269 -0.10 -15.86 7.97
N HIS A 270 0.01 -15.95 9.29
CA HIS A 270 1.27 -15.72 9.99
C HIS A 270 2.31 -16.79 9.63
N GLU A 271 3.57 -16.48 9.91
CA GLU A 271 4.69 -17.40 9.68
C GLU A 271 5.57 -17.56 10.93
N ASP A 272 5.83 -18.82 11.27
CA ASP A 272 6.68 -19.19 12.41
C ASP A 272 8.12 -19.49 11.98
N TYR A 273 9.07 -18.98 12.74
CA TYR A 273 10.51 -19.13 12.57
C TYR A 273 11.13 -19.59 13.89
N SER A 274 12.20 -20.39 13.83
CA SER A 274 12.99 -20.71 15.01
C SER A 274 14.26 -19.86 15.07
N ALA A 275 14.78 -19.66 16.28
CA ALA A 275 16.06 -18.99 16.48
C ALA A 275 17.23 -19.90 16.09
N GLU A 276 18.04 -19.48 15.13
CA GLU A 276 19.33 -20.09 14.82
C GLU A 276 20.42 -19.61 15.78
N ASP A 277 20.42 -18.29 16.03
CA ASP A 277 21.34 -17.67 16.97
C ASP A 277 20.69 -16.55 17.77
N ILE A 278 21.17 -16.37 19.00
CA ILE A 278 20.71 -15.34 19.93
C ILE A 278 21.96 -14.60 20.41
N MET A 279 22.06 -13.32 20.02
CA MET A 279 23.21 -12.47 20.29
C MET A 279 22.80 -11.39 21.28
N ILE A 280 23.16 -11.57 22.54
CA ILE A 280 22.93 -10.58 23.59
C ILE A 280 24.08 -9.57 23.63
N HIS A 281 23.77 -8.30 23.94
CA HIS A 281 24.79 -7.29 24.10
C HIS A 281 25.79 -7.70 25.22
N PRO A 282 27.12 -7.65 24.98
CA PRO A 282 28.11 -8.16 25.92
C PRO A 282 28.09 -7.44 27.28
N ASP A 283 27.75 -6.16 27.28
CA ASP A 283 27.63 -5.35 28.50
C ASP A 283 26.23 -5.37 29.13
N TYR A 284 25.36 -6.32 28.74
CA TYR A 284 24.04 -6.49 29.35
C TYR A 284 24.16 -6.81 30.85
N LYS A 285 23.38 -6.09 31.68
CA LYS A 285 23.38 -6.26 33.13
C LYS A 285 21.98 -6.58 33.64
N ILE A 286 21.75 -7.84 34.00
CA ILE A 286 20.45 -8.34 34.47
C ILE A 286 19.85 -7.56 35.66
N ASN A 287 20.68 -7.08 36.58
CA ASN A 287 20.20 -6.44 37.82
C ASN A 287 19.54 -5.07 37.59
N ASN A 288 19.97 -4.33 36.56
CA ASN A 288 19.50 -2.97 36.29
C ASN A 288 19.05 -2.78 34.83
N LEU A 289 19.05 -3.85 34.04
CA LEU A 289 18.68 -3.90 32.63
C LEU A 289 19.51 -2.95 31.75
N HIS A 290 20.73 -2.57 32.17
CA HIS A 290 21.59 -1.79 31.27
C HIS A 290 21.95 -2.61 30.04
N ASN A 291 21.95 -1.97 28.86
CA ASN A 291 22.22 -2.61 27.57
C ASN A 291 21.31 -3.81 27.30
N ASP A 292 20.03 -3.69 27.64
CA ASP A 292 18.99 -4.70 27.47
C ASP A 292 18.56 -4.87 26.01
N ILE A 293 19.49 -5.25 25.14
CA ILE A 293 19.25 -5.45 23.70
C ILE A 293 19.82 -6.80 23.24
N ALA A 294 19.09 -7.44 22.34
CA ALA A 294 19.49 -8.67 21.69
C ALA A 294 19.11 -8.67 20.21
N VAL A 295 19.92 -9.34 19.40
CA VAL A 295 19.62 -9.68 18.01
C VAL A 295 19.36 -11.18 17.94
N VAL A 296 18.23 -11.58 17.36
CA VAL A 296 17.90 -12.98 17.08
C VAL A 296 18.02 -13.21 15.58
N ARG A 297 18.85 -14.18 15.19
CA ARG A 297 18.98 -14.62 13.80
C ARG A 297 18.00 -15.77 13.54
N LEU A 298 17.16 -15.61 12.53
CA LEU A 298 16.17 -16.58 12.10
C LEU A 298 16.83 -17.75 11.35
N ASN A 299 16.24 -18.94 11.49
CA ASN A 299 16.71 -20.17 10.86
C ASN A 299 16.64 -20.19 9.33
N ARG A 300 15.81 -19.32 8.73
CA ARG A 300 15.66 -19.15 7.29
C ARG A 300 15.37 -17.68 6.97
N THR A 301 15.58 -17.28 5.73
CA THR A 301 15.24 -15.94 5.24
C THR A 301 13.72 -15.77 5.18
N VAL A 302 13.26 -14.56 5.51
CA VAL A 302 11.88 -14.13 5.46
C VAL A 302 11.54 -13.71 4.03
N ALA A 303 10.41 -14.20 3.52
CA ALA A 303 9.84 -13.70 2.28
C ALA A 303 8.92 -12.52 2.61
N PHE A 304 9.30 -11.31 2.17
CA PHE A 304 8.51 -10.12 2.44
C PHE A 304 7.13 -10.18 1.75
N LYS A 305 6.12 -9.73 2.49
CA LYS A 305 4.71 -9.74 2.11
C LYS A 305 4.05 -8.48 2.64
N PRO A 306 2.85 -8.09 2.15
CA PRO A 306 2.16 -6.91 2.64
C PRO A 306 2.01 -6.82 4.17
N HIS A 307 1.87 -7.96 4.85
CA HIS A 307 1.76 -8.06 6.32
C HIS A 307 3.06 -8.45 7.04
N ILE A 308 4.16 -8.70 6.29
CA ILE A 308 5.48 -9.07 6.82
C ILE A 308 6.55 -8.24 6.10
N ASP A 309 7.03 -7.20 6.76
CA ASP A 309 8.09 -6.31 6.26
C ASP A 309 8.89 -5.75 7.45
N THR A 310 9.90 -4.94 7.22
CA THR A 310 10.86 -4.47 8.22
C THR A 310 10.56 -3.06 8.71
N ALA A 311 10.98 -2.73 9.93
CA ALA A 311 11.13 -1.34 10.35
C ALA A 311 12.53 -0.84 9.98
N CYS A 312 12.65 0.44 9.62
CA CYS A 312 13.99 1.03 9.43
C CYS A 312 14.71 1.19 10.78
N LEU A 313 16.04 1.19 10.75
CA LEU A 313 16.86 1.56 11.91
C LEU A 313 17.11 3.08 11.97
N PRO A 314 17.35 3.65 13.17
CA PRO A 314 17.70 5.05 13.32
C PRO A 314 19.01 5.44 12.62
N GLN A 315 19.06 6.68 12.15
CA GLN A 315 20.26 7.37 11.65
C GLN A 315 20.98 8.11 12.80
N GLU A 316 22.25 8.45 12.59
CA GLU A 316 23.09 9.06 13.63
C GLU A 316 22.64 10.48 14.03
N ASP A 317 21.96 11.20 13.16
CA ASP A 317 21.48 12.56 13.36
C ASP A 317 20.06 12.62 13.95
N ASP A 318 19.40 11.48 14.11
CA ASP A 318 18.02 11.41 14.60
C ASP A 318 17.82 11.96 16.00
N ASP A 319 16.87 12.86 16.15
CA ASP A 319 16.31 13.20 17.45
C ASP A 319 14.80 12.95 17.47
N PHE A 320 14.39 12.01 18.31
CA PHE A 320 12.99 11.67 18.53
C PHE A 320 12.38 12.49 19.67
N THR A 321 13.16 13.28 20.42
CA THR A 321 12.68 14.05 21.58
C THR A 321 11.54 14.99 21.18
N GLY A 322 10.39 14.86 21.84
CA GLY A 322 9.19 15.65 21.55
C GLY A 322 8.37 15.16 20.35
N LYS A 323 8.87 14.18 19.58
CA LYS A 323 8.08 13.52 18.55
C LYS A 323 7.05 12.58 19.18
N THR A 324 5.95 12.43 18.46
CA THR A 324 4.89 11.47 18.78
C THR A 324 5.17 10.17 18.04
N CYS A 325 5.27 9.08 18.79
CA CYS A 325 5.66 7.76 18.29
C CYS A 325 4.61 6.73 18.70
N VAL A 326 4.62 5.56 18.08
CA VAL A 326 3.63 4.51 18.32
C VAL A 326 4.31 3.31 18.94
N VAL A 327 3.67 2.73 19.96
CA VAL A 327 4.04 1.46 20.57
C VAL A 327 3.00 0.43 20.20
N THR A 328 3.45 -0.75 19.80
CA THR A 328 2.58 -1.84 19.33
C THR A 328 2.84 -3.15 20.05
N GLY A 329 1.77 -3.91 20.30
CA GLY A 329 1.88 -5.23 20.94
C GLY A 329 0.53 -5.85 21.33
N TRP A 330 0.59 -6.99 22.02
CA TRP A 330 -0.58 -7.79 22.39
C TRP A 330 -0.84 -7.80 23.91
N GLY A 331 0.16 -7.49 24.74
CA GLY A 331 0.08 -7.54 26.21
C GLY A 331 0.28 -8.95 26.79
N THR A 332 0.44 -9.05 28.12
CA THR A 332 0.76 -10.33 28.80
C THR A 332 -0.44 -11.20 29.15
N ASP A 333 -1.66 -10.69 28.96
CA ASP A 333 -2.88 -11.40 29.35
C ASP A 333 -3.48 -12.25 28.21
N VAL A 334 -2.74 -12.40 27.11
CA VAL A 334 -3.17 -13.02 25.85
C VAL A 334 -3.16 -14.55 25.90
N TYR A 335 -2.24 -15.18 26.64
CA TYR A 335 -2.12 -16.65 26.64
C TYR A 335 -2.67 -17.35 27.89
N ARG A 336 -3.67 -16.74 28.55
CA ARG A 336 -4.42 -17.41 29.64
C ARG A 336 -5.89 -17.47 29.27
N GLN A 337 -6.38 -18.70 29.08
CA GLN A 337 -7.79 -19.06 28.86
C GLN A 337 -8.79 -18.07 29.49
N GLY A 338 -9.53 -17.35 28.64
CA GLY A 338 -10.68 -16.53 29.01
C GLY A 338 -11.01 -15.50 27.92
N ASP A 339 -12.27 -15.46 27.49
CA ASP A 339 -12.81 -14.63 26.40
C ASP A 339 -12.37 -13.15 26.45
N PHE A 340 -11.33 -12.79 25.72
CA PHE A 340 -11.01 -11.41 25.34
C PHE A 340 -10.42 -11.39 23.93
N SER A 341 -10.84 -10.43 23.11
CA SER A 341 -10.29 -10.15 21.77
C SER A 341 -8.78 -9.89 21.86
N GLU A 342 -7.95 -10.66 21.14
CA GLU A 342 -6.49 -10.62 21.18
C GLU A 342 -5.88 -9.92 19.95
N ILE A 343 -6.62 -8.96 19.40
CA ILE A 343 -6.15 -8.11 18.30
C ILE A 343 -4.95 -7.27 18.78
N MET A 344 -3.92 -7.15 17.93
CA MET A 344 -2.79 -6.26 18.16
C MET A 344 -3.25 -4.84 18.49
N LYS A 345 -2.64 -4.22 19.50
CA LYS A 345 -2.95 -2.87 19.96
C LYS A 345 -1.87 -1.89 19.55
N GLU A 346 -2.26 -0.64 19.37
CA GLU A 346 -1.36 0.49 19.16
C GLU A 346 -1.67 1.63 20.13
N VAL A 347 -0.63 2.27 20.67
CA VAL A 347 -0.75 3.46 21.52
C VAL A 347 0.22 4.52 21.06
N THR A 348 -0.28 5.75 20.96
CA THR A 348 0.50 6.91 20.54
C THR A 348 1.06 7.64 21.75
N VAL A 349 2.38 7.71 21.87
CA VAL A 349 3.07 8.29 23.03
C VAL A 349 4.12 9.33 22.61
N PRO A 350 4.24 10.46 23.33
CA PRO A 350 5.31 11.43 23.08
C PRO A 350 6.62 10.93 23.67
N VAL A 351 7.71 11.05 22.92
CA VAL A 351 9.07 10.85 23.45
C VAL A 351 9.46 12.05 24.29
N ILE A 352 10.04 11.80 25.46
CA ILE A 352 10.48 12.84 26.39
C ILE A 352 12.00 12.81 26.56
N SER A 353 12.59 13.94 26.97
CA SER A 353 14.03 14.01 27.17
C SER A 353 14.48 13.15 28.35
N ASN A 354 15.72 12.65 28.31
CA ASN A 354 16.28 11.86 29.41
C ASN A 354 16.31 12.63 30.75
N GLU A 355 16.42 13.97 30.72
CA GLU A 355 16.34 14.81 31.91
C GLU A 355 14.94 14.82 32.53
N GLN A 356 13.91 15.00 31.69
CA GLN A 356 12.52 14.94 32.12
C GLN A 356 12.18 13.55 32.65
N CYS A 357 12.56 12.51 31.91
CA CYS A 357 12.34 11.13 32.33
C CYS A 357 13.01 10.83 33.68
N GLN A 358 14.27 11.20 33.87
CA GLN A 358 14.95 11.01 35.15
C GLN A 358 14.22 11.75 36.29
N THR A 359 13.73 12.96 36.03
CA THR A 359 12.99 13.74 37.03
C THR A 359 11.67 13.07 37.40
N MET A 360 10.95 12.51 36.43
CA MET A 360 9.69 11.78 36.66
C MET A 360 9.97 10.48 37.42
N LEU A 361 10.93 9.67 36.96
CA LEU A 361 11.31 8.41 37.59
C LEU A 361 11.81 8.58 39.03
N ARG A 362 12.50 9.68 39.35
CA ARG A 362 12.92 10.01 40.73
C ARG A 362 11.77 10.26 41.71
N LYS A 363 10.57 10.56 41.21
CA LYS A 363 9.35 10.74 42.02
C LYS A 363 8.65 9.43 42.35
N THR A 364 9.05 8.33 41.70
CA THR A 364 8.51 6.98 41.93
C THR A 364 9.27 6.26 43.05
N ARG A 365 8.97 4.98 43.27
CA ARG A 365 9.70 4.09 44.20
C ARG A 365 11.21 3.94 43.92
N LEU A 366 11.73 4.37 42.76
CA LEU A 366 13.17 4.42 42.50
C LEU A 366 13.90 5.48 43.34
N GLY A 367 13.17 6.50 43.80
CA GLY A 367 13.67 7.53 44.70
C GLY A 367 14.60 8.58 44.06
N PRO A 368 14.94 9.64 44.82
CA PRO A 368 15.57 10.85 44.30
C PRO A 368 17.02 10.67 43.83
N ARG A 369 17.67 9.56 44.18
CA ARG A 369 19.06 9.25 43.80
C ARG A 369 19.18 8.46 42.51
N PHE A 370 18.05 8.03 41.92
CA PHE A 370 18.04 7.29 40.67
C PHE A 370 18.75 8.06 39.55
N LYS A 371 19.46 7.33 38.68
CA LYS A 371 20.12 7.88 37.50
C LYS A 371 19.70 7.06 36.30
N LEU A 372 19.13 7.72 35.30
CA LEU A 372 18.77 7.07 34.06
C LEU A 372 20.04 6.75 33.27
N TYR A 373 20.17 5.49 32.82
CA TYR A 373 21.30 5.07 32.00
C TYR A 373 21.18 5.62 30.57
N ASN A 374 22.31 6.03 29.98
CA ASN A 374 22.34 6.69 28.66
C ASN A 374 21.90 5.78 27.50
N GLY A 375 21.91 4.46 27.71
CA GLY A 375 21.39 3.48 26.76
C GLY A 375 19.86 3.38 26.73
N PHE A 376 19.16 4.16 27.56
CA PHE A 376 17.71 4.24 27.58
C PHE A 376 17.19 5.56 26.99
N MET A 377 15.93 5.51 26.56
CA MET A 377 15.07 6.63 26.25
C MET A 377 13.72 6.42 26.91
N CYS A 378 12.87 7.44 26.92
CA CYS A 378 11.55 7.35 27.54
C CYS A 378 10.48 7.97 26.65
N ALA A 379 9.28 7.40 26.74
CA ALA A 379 8.10 7.91 26.08
C ALA A 379 6.88 7.77 26.99
N GLY A 380 5.84 8.57 26.75
CA GLY A 380 4.63 8.58 27.56
C GLY A 380 4.74 9.48 28.79
N GLY A 381 3.94 9.20 29.81
CA GLY A 381 3.87 9.99 31.04
C GLY A 381 3.28 11.40 30.86
N LYS A 382 2.65 11.70 29.71
CA LYS A 382 1.85 12.91 29.49
C LYS A 382 0.41 12.48 29.13
N GLY A 383 -0.52 12.59 30.09
CA GLY A 383 -1.91 12.17 29.91
C GLY A 383 -2.17 10.75 30.43
N ASP A 384 -3.28 10.16 29.96
CA ASP A 384 -3.82 8.87 30.43
C ASP A 384 -3.41 7.67 29.55
N GLU A 385 -2.63 7.91 28.48
CA GLU A 385 -2.21 6.88 27.52
C GLU A 385 -0.75 6.47 27.77
N ASP A 386 -0.54 5.19 28.13
CA ASP A 386 0.78 4.62 28.40
C ASP A 386 0.86 3.15 27.93
N ALA A 387 2.06 2.73 27.52
CA ALA A 387 2.31 1.35 27.12
C ALA A 387 2.31 0.44 28.36
N CYS A 388 1.44 -0.56 28.37
CA CYS A 388 1.19 -1.38 29.55
C CYS A 388 2.11 -2.62 29.66
N LYS A 389 1.97 -3.34 30.78
CA LYS A 389 2.72 -4.57 31.02
C LYS A 389 2.38 -5.58 29.93
N GLY A 390 3.41 -6.05 29.26
CA GLY A 390 3.37 -7.26 28.47
C GLY A 390 3.84 -7.17 27.04
N ASP A 391 4.26 -6.00 26.58
CA ASP A 391 4.85 -5.83 25.25
C ASP A 391 6.38 -5.70 25.29
N GLY A 392 7.03 -6.24 26.34
CA GLY A 392 8.48 -6.19 26.49
C GLY A 392 9.17 -6.69 25.22
N GLY A 393 10.09 -5.92 24.65
CA GLY A 393 10.77 -6.23 23.40
C GLY A 393 10.08 -5.68 22.14
N GLY A 394 8.82 -5.27 22.25
CA GLY A 394 8.06 -4.63 21.18
C GLY A 394 8.63 -3.25 20.79
N PRO A 395 8.37 -2.79 19.57
CA PRO A 395 8.90 -1.53 19.07
C PRO A 395 8.17 -0.30 19.61
N LEU A 396 8.95 0.76 19.80
CA LEU A 396 8.51 2.15 19.75
C LEU A 396 8.95 2.72 18.40
N VAL A 397 8.01 2.87 17.46
CA VAL A 397 8.27 3.39 16.12
C VAL A 397 7.93 4.86 15.99
N CYS A 398 8.81 5.62 15.35
CA CYS A 398 8.64 7.04 15.09
C CYS A 398 8.63 7.30 13.59
N TYR A 399 7.74 8.19 13.15
CA TYR A 399 7.70 8.64 11.76
C TYR A 399 8.83 9.64 11.47
N ARG A 400 9.50 9.45 10.34
CA ARG A 400 10.63 10.27 9.87
C ARG A 400 10.20 11.21 8.74
N ASP A 401 11.07 12.19 8.47
CA ASP A 401 10.87 13.15 7.39
C ASP A 401 11.05 12.52 5.99
N ASP A 402 11.67 11.34 5.90
CA ASP A 402 11.81 10.54 4.67
C ASP A 402 10.59 9.64 4.37
N ASN A 403 9.49 9.84 5.09
CA ASN A 403 8.24 9.07 5.00
C ASN A 403 8.37 7.58 5.39
N SER A 404 9.36 7.22 6.21
CA SER A 404 9.47 5.88 6.79
C SER A 404 9.22 5.88 8.30
N TYR A 405 8.81 4.72 8.81
CA TYR A 405 8.78 4.43 10.23
C TYR A 405 10.08 3.77 10.67
N THR A 406 10.61 4.25 11.78
CA THR A 406 11.87 3.78 12.34
C THR A 406 11.70 3.33 13.78
N VAL A 407 12.32 2.21 14.13
CA VAL A 407 12.33 1.69 15.51
C VAL A 407 13.28 2.51 16.38
N ALA A 408 12.72 3.54 17.02
CA ALA A 408 13.47 4.43 17.91
C ALA A 408 13.85 3.74 19.22
N GLY A 409 12.94 2.91 19.75
CA GLY A 409 13.14 2.19 20.99
C GLY A 409 12.52 0.80 21.03
N LEU A 410 12.93 0.01 22.04
CA LEU A 410 12.32 -1.28 22.38
C LEU A 410 11.80 -1.21 23.81
N VAL A 411 10.55 -1.62 24.05
CA VAL A 411 9.93 -1.63 25.39
C VAL A 411 10.82 -2.47 26.31
N SER A 412 11.35 -1.89 27.40
CA SER A 412 12.25 -2.62 28.31
C SER A 412 11.60 -2.80 29.69
N TRP A 413 11.25 -1.71 30.38
CA TRP A 413 10.61 -1.81 31.69
C TRP A 413 9.77 -0.59 32.04
N GLY A 414 8.85 -0.79 32.99
CA GLY A 414 7.99 0.23 33.58
C GLY A 414 7.80 -0.03 35.07
N ILE A 415 7.45 1.01 35.83
CA ILE A 415 7.35 0.93 37.30
C ILE A 415 5.93 0.58 37.74
N GLU A 416 4.94 1.19 37.09
CA GLU A 416 3.50 0.95 37.24
C GLU A 416 2.83 1.44 35.95
N CYS A 417 2.38 0.51 35.11
CA CYS A 417 1.75 0.86 33.84
C CYS A 417 0.39 1.53 34.07
N GLY A 418 0.12 2.62 33.35
CA GLY A 418 -1.15 3.34 33.42
C GLY A 418 -1.25 4.37 34.56
N GLU A 419 -0.16 4.65 35.29
CA GLU A 419 -0.13 5.81 36.19
C GLU A 419 0.21 7.09 35.42
N ALA A 420 -0.69 8.07 35.53
CA ALA A 420 -0.43 9.40 34.98
C ALA A 420 0.89 9.97 35.52
N ASN A 421 1.73 10.48 34.61
CA ASN A 421 3.05 11.06 34.90
C ASN A 421 4.19 10.08 35.22
N VAL A 422 4.05 8.78 34.91
CA VAL A 422 5.18 7.85 34.88
C VAL A 422 5.45 7.45 33.43
N PRO A 423 6.65 7.68 32.88
CA PRO A 423 6.94 7.29 31.50
C PRO A 423 7.40 5.83 31.42
N GLY A 424 7.13 5.18 30.30
CA GLY A 424 7.77 3.92 29.93
C GLY A 424 9.25 4.11 29.62
N VAL A 425 10.08 3.11 29.95
CA VAL A 425 11.51 3.10 29.65
C VAL A 425 11.82 2.11 28.55
N TYR A 426 12.49 2.61 27.52
CA TYR A 426 12.80 1.89 26.30
C TYR A 426 14.31 1.84 26.11
N VAL A 427 14.81 0.76 25.53
CA VAL A 427 16.18 0.73 25.00
C VAL A 427 16.27 1.72 23.86
N ASN A 428 17.25 2.63 23.88
CA ASN A 428 17.45 3.59 22.80
C ASN A 428 18.21 2.92 21.64
N VAL A 429 17.49 2.47 20.61
CA VAL A 429 18.07 1.68 19.50
C VAL A 429 19.19 2.43 18.79
N LYS A 430 19.08 3.76 18.66
CA LYS A 430 20.13 4.62 18.08
C LYS A 430 21.49 4.41 18.75
N LYS A 431 21.54 4.11 20.06
CA LYS A 431 22.80 3.88 20.78
C LYS A 431 23.47 2.54 20.43
N TYR A 432 22.77 1.64 19.77
CA TYR A 432 23.23 0.28 19.48
C TYR A 432 23.30 -0.05 17.97
N ILE A 433 23.03 0.91 17.08
CA ILE A 433 23.04 0.68 15.61
C ILE A 433 24.36 0.05 15.11
N ASN A 434 25.51 0.52 15.60
CA ASN A 434 26.82 -0.03 15.23
C ASN A 434 27.01 -1.46 15.75
N TRP A 435 26.48 -1.76 16.93
CA TRP A 435 26.50 -3.11 17.48
C TRP A 435 25.58 -4.04 16.69
N ILE A 436 24.37 -3.59 16.33
CA ILE A 436 23.43 -4.33 15.48
C ILE A 436 24.10 -4.68 14.14
N ALA A 437 24.62 -3.68 13.42
CA ALA A 437 25.31 -3.87 12.14
C ALA A 437 26.50 -4.87 12.25
N THR A 438 27.26 -4.80 13.36
CA THR A 438 28.35 -5.75 13.62
C THR A 438 27.84 -7.18 13.83
N LYS A 439 26.69 -7.35 14.49
CA LYS A 439 26.10 -8.68 14.75
C LYS A 439 25.41 -9.27 13.53
N THR A 440 24.74 -8.46 12.74
CA THR A 440 24.08 -8.89 11.51
C THR A 440 25.06 -9.05 10.34
N GLN A 441 26.26 -8.47 10.45
CA GLN A 441 27.27 -8.42 9.39
C GLN A 441 26.77 -7.71 8.12
N LYS A 442 25.86 -6.74 8.30
CA LYS A 442 25.33 -5.90 7.23
C LYS A 442 25.75 -4.44 7.43
N PRO A 443 26.02 -3.70 6.34
CA PRO A 443 26.25 -2.26 6.42
C PRO A 443 25.00 -1.55 6.97
N ILE A 444 25.19 -0.45 7.71
CA ILE A 444 24.07 0.22 8.39
C ILE A 444 23.08 0.84 7.40
N GLU A 445 23.57 1.20 6.22
CA GLU A 445 22.82 1.82 5.13
C GLU A 445 21.74 0.91 4.55
N GLU A 446 21.88 -0.42 4.68
CA GLU A 446 20.85 -1.38 4.25
C GLU A 446 19.59 -1.34 5.12
N TYR A 447 19.66 -0.72 6.31
CA TYR A 447 18.53 -0.60 7.24
C TYR A 447 17.73 0.70 7.09
N TRP A 448 18.08 1.53 6.10
CA TRP A 448 17.42 2.80 5.84
C TRP A 448 16.57 2.73 4.58
N SER A 449 15.56 3.60 4.49
CA SER A 449 14.73 3.68 3.30
C SER A 449 15.57 4.16 2.11
N SER A 450 15.55 3.39 1.01
CA SER A 450 16.15 3.83 -0.25
C SER A 450 15.33 5.00 -0.80
N GLN A 451 15.94 6.18 -0.92
CA GLN A 451 15.33 7.37 -1.53
C GLN A 451 15.01 7.16 -3.01
#